data_AF-A0A8J3H142-F1
#
_entry.id   AF-A0A8J3H142-F1
#
_cell.length_a   1.000
_cell.length_b   1.000
_cell.length_c   1.000
_cell.angle_alpha   90.00
_cell.angle_beta   90.00
_cell.angle_gamma   90.00
#
_symmetry.space_group_name_H-M   'P 1'
#
loop_
_entity.id
_entity.type
_entity.pdbx_description
1 polymer ?
#
loop_
_entity_poly.entity_id
_entity_poly.type
_entity_poly.pdbx_seq_one_letter_code
_entity_poly.pdbx_strand_id
1 'polypeptide(L)'
;MAENEVWGFSIEKSPAGKNIWPNELKWEATRRIREEGQSPGDIAAELGAHECLVRKWSVADRRRRGEKIHVEGPAFTAISVEGEAQTAVAPHAPSGSPSGFGRILCGSVTIEFPLGISQGDLMKLMQVVGQLQ
;
A
#
# COMPACT_ATOMS: atom_id res chain seq x y z
N MET A 1 21.04 -21.27 -33.86
CA MET A 1 20.03 -20.76 -32.91
C MET A 1 20.29 -19.27 -32.77
N ALA A 2 19.30 -18.41 -33.01
CA ALA A 2 19.54 -16.97 -32.96
C ALA A 2 19.76 -16.56 -31.50
N GLU A 3 21.01 -16.25 -31.14
CA GLU A 3 21.34 -15.58 -29.89
C GLU A 3 20.68 -14.20 -29.94
N ASN A 4 19.69 -13.99 -29.07
CA ASN A 4 19.03 -12.71 -28.96
C ASN A 4 19.85 -11.90 -27.96
N GLU A 5 20.71 -11.03 -28.45
CA GLU A 5 21.56 -10.18 -27.62
C GLU A 5 20.88 -8.82 -27.41
N VAL A 6 20.79 -8.38 -26.16
CA VAL A 6 20.30 -7.04 -25.83
C VAL A 6 21.24 -6.39 -24.83
N TRP A 7 21.70 -5.17 -25.14
CA TRP A 7 22.67 -4.40 -24.34
C TRP A 7 23.97 -5.17 -23.99
N GLY A 8 24.41 -6.08 -24.85
CA GLY A 8 25.60 -6.90 -24.58
C GLY A 8 25.33 -8.20 -23.79
N PHE A 9 24.06 -8.50 -23.49
CA PHE A 9 23.68 -9.70 -22.75
C PHE A 9 22.98 -10.71 -23.66
N SER A 10 23.49 -11.94 -23.70
CA SER A 10 22.86 -13.06 -24.40
C SER A 10 21.61 -13.53 -23.66
N ILE A 11 20.47 -13.52 -24.36
CA ILE A 11 19.19 -14.02 -23.84
C ILE A 11 18.97 -15.42 -24.40
N GLU A 12 19.11 -16.42 -23.53
CA GLU A 12 18.78 -17.79 -23.87
C GLU A 12 17.27 -18.00 -23.91
N LYS A 13 16.84 -19.02 -24.66
CA LYS A 13 15.46 -19.51 -24.61
C LYS A 13 15.43 -20.86 -23.91
N SER A 14 14.49 -20.99 -22.99
CA SER A 14 14.16 -22.29 -22.39
C SER A 14 13.63 -23.26 -23.45
N PRO A 15 13.61 -24.58 -23.16
CA PRO A 15 13.02 -25.57 -24.07
C PRO A 15 11.55 -25.30 -24.44
N ALA A 16 10.84 -24.55 -23.60
CA ALA A 16 9.45 -24.12 -23.83
C ALA A 16 9.34 -22.79 -24.62
N GLY A 17 10.46 -22.26 -25.14
CA GLY A 17 10.51 -21.03 -25.94
C GLY A 17 10.46 -19.71 -25.14
N LYS A 18 10.44 -19.77 -23.80
CA LYS A 18 10.46 -18.55 -22.95
C LYS A 18 11.88 -18.02 -22.80
N ASN A 19 12.04 -16.70 -22.86
CA ASN A 19 13.32 -16.03 -22.57
C ASN A 19 13.77 -16.30 -21.13
N ILE A 20 15.04 -16.66 -20.97
CA ILE A 20 15.74 -16.78 -19.70
C ILE A 20 16.53 -15.48 -19.53
N TRP A 21 16.08 -14.66 -18.58
CA TRP A 21 16.68 -13.36 -18.34
C TRP A 21 17.86 -13.49 -17.36
N PRO A 22 19.10 -13.16 -17.78
CA PRO A 22 20.28 -13.23 -16.91
C PRO A 22 20.17 -12.20 -15.78
N ASN A 23 20.86 -12.44 -14.66
CA ASN A 23 20.75 -11.58 -13.49
C ASN A 23 21.39 -10.21 -13.72
N GLU A 24 22.47 -10.17 -14.49
CA GLU A 24 23.20 -8.98 -14.90
C GLU A 24 22.30 -8.04 -15.70
N LEU A 25 21.51 -8.58 -16.63
CA LEU A 25 20.52 -7.80 -17.39
C LEU A 25 19.42 -7.26 -16.48
N LYS A 26 18.91 -8.06 -15.53
CA LYS A 26 17.90 -7.58 -14.58
C LYS A 26 18.45 -6.44 -13.73
N TRP A 27 19.69 -6.54 -13.27
CA TRP A 27 20.35 -5.48 -12.51
C TRP A 27 20.51 -4.22 -13.34
N GLU A 28 20.99 -4.34 -14.58
CA GLU A 28 21.14 -3.21 -15.49
C GLU A 28 19.79 -2.53 -15.77
N ALA A 29 18.74 -3.31 -16.04
CA ALA A 29 17.38 -2.78 -16.21
C ALA A 29 16.91 -1.99 -14.97
N THR A 30 17.11 -2.53 -13.77
CA THR A 30 16.73 -1.83 -12.53
C THR A 30 17.62 -0.62 -12.21
N ARG A 31 18.90 -0.67 -12.61
CA ARG A 31 19.85 0.44 -12.48
C ARG A 31 19.39 1.62 -13.33
N ARG A 32 19.04 1.41 -14.61
CA ARG A 32 18.54 2.48 -15.51
C ARG A 32 17.25 3.09 -15.02
N ILE A 33 16.32 2.29 -14.50
CA ILE A 33 15.07 2.82 -13.92
C ILE A 33 15.36 3.74 -12.73
N ARG A 34 16.30 3.34 -11.85
CA ARG A 34 16.60 4.06 -10.61
C ARG A 34 17.49 5.28 -10.83
N GLU A 35 18.56 5.12 -11.59
CA GLU A 35 19.64 6.10 -11.71
C GLU A 35 19.44 7.03 -12.90
N GLU A 36 18.88 6.52 -13.99
CA GLU A 36 18.65 7.29 -15.22
C GLU A 36 17.20 7.75 -15.35
N GLY A 37 16.31 7.30 -14.44
CA GLY A 37 14.90 7.67 -14.44
C GLY A 37 14.10 7.09 -15.61
N GLN A 38 14.62 6.05 -16.29
CA GLN A 38 13.92 5.44 -17.42
C GLN A 38 12.60 4.78 -16.99
N SER A 39 11.60 4.83 -17.86
CA SER A 39 10.33 4.17 -17.57
C SER A 39 10.45 2.65 -17.72
N PRO A 40 9.76 1.84 -16.90
CA PRO A 40 9.71 0.39 -17.07
C PRO A 40 9.16 -0.04 -18.44
N GLY A 41 8.33 0.80 -19.07
CA GLY A 41 7.76 0.56 -20.40
C GLY A 41 8.80 0.63 -21.51
N ASP A 42 9.65 1.66 -21.49
CA ASP A 42 10.71 1.85 -22.49
C ASP A 42 11.73 0.72 -22.40
N ILE A 43 12.16 0.40 -21.17
CA ILE A 43 13.03 -0.74 -20.89
C ILE A 43 12.42 -2.05 -21.41
N ALA A 44 11.12 -2.27 -21.20
CA ALA A 44 10.45 -3.46 -21.68
C ALA A 44 10.39 -3.54 -23.20
N ALA A 45 10.16 -2.41 -23.87
CA ALA A 45 10.15 -2.32 -25.32
C ALA A 45 11.53 -2.65 -25.92
N GLU A 46 12.61 -2.10 -25.35
CA GLU A 46 13.99 -2.40 -25.77
C GLU A 46 14.35 -3.89 -25.58
N LEU A 47 13.93 -4.48 -24.46
CA LEU A 47 14.19 -5.88 -24.15
C LEU A 47 13.30 -6.85 -24.94
N GLY A 48 12.20 -6.38 -25.56
CA GLY A 48 11.15 -7.27 -26.07
C GLY A 48 10.48 -8.07 -24.95
N ALA A 49 10.41 -7.50 -23.75
CA ALA A 49 9.81 -8.10 -22.56
C ALA A 49 8.44 -7.47 -22.28
N HIS A 50 7.66 -8.12 -21.41
CA HIS A 50 6.43 -7.52 -20.91
C HIS A 50 6.73 -6.57 -19.74
N GLU A 51 6.18 -5.35 -19.75
CA GLU A 51 6.45 -4.32 -18.73
C GLU A 51 6.27 -4.81 -17.28
N CYS A 52 5.19 -5.55 -17.01
CA CYS A 52 4.94 -6.18 -15.71
C CYS A 52 6.14 -6.99 -15.18
N LEU A 53 6.92 -7.64 -16.06
CA LEU A 53 8.11 -8.39 -15.66
C LEU A 53 9.22 -7.45 -15.18
N VAL A 54 9.47 -6.36 -15.91
CA VAL A 54 10.47 -5.34 -15.55
C VAL A 54 10.10 -4.66 -14.22
N ARG A 55 8.82 -4.33 -14.01
CA ARG A 55 8.33 -3.80 -12.73
C ARG A 55 8.61 -4.75 -11.56
N LYS A 56 8.44 -6.06 -11.76
CA LYS A 56 8.76 -7.07 -10.73
C LYS A 56 10.24 -7.08 -10.39
N TRP A 57 11.13 -6.91 -11.37
CA TRP A 57 12.57 -6.79 -11.11
C TRP A 57 12.89 -5.55 -10.29
N SER A 58 12.31 -4.39 -10.63
CA SER A 58 12.49 -3.15 -9.86
C SER A 58 12.02 -3.30 -8.40
N VAL A 59 10.87 -3.94 -8.17
CA VAL A 59 10.39 -4.24 -6.81
C VAL A 59 11.33 -5.20 -6.08
N ALA A 60 11.87 -6.21 -6.75
CA ALA A 60 12.81 -7.16 -6.15
C ALA A 60 14.16 -6.50 -5.81
N ASP A 61 14.71 -5.66 -6.69
CA ASP A 61 15.92 -4.86 -6.44
C ASP A 61 15.73 -3.94 -5.23
N ARG A 62 14.61 -3.22 -5.20
CA ARG A 62 14.23 -2.37 -4.07
C ARG A 62 14.22 -3.13 -2.74
N ARG A 63 13.58 -4.31 -2.71
CA ARG A 63 13.52 -5.17 -1.53
C ARG A 63 14.90 -5.67 -1.11
N ARG A 64 15.76 -6.06 -2.06
CA ARG A 64 17.14 -6.49 -1.78
C ARG A 64 17.98 -5.37 -1.16
N ARG A 65 17.74 -4.12 -1.55
CA ARG A 65 18.41 -2.94 -1.00
C ARG A 65 17.85 -2.50 0.35
N GLY A 66 16.80 -3.15 0.86
CA GLY A 66 16.21 -2.83 2.16
C GLY A 66 15.38 -1.54 2.17
N GLU A 67 15.04 -1.00 1.00
CA GLU A 67 14.18 0.17 0.91
C GLU A 67 12.77 -0.19 1.40
N LYS A 68 12.39 0.38 2.55
CA LYS A 68 11.04 0.30 3.07
C LYS A 68 10.17 1.31 2.32
N ILE A 69 9.05 0.84 1.79
CA ILE A 69 8.01 1.73 1.26
C ILE A 69 7.48 2.52 2.45
N HIS A 70 7.92 3.77 2.58
CA HIS A 70 7.24 4.73 3.44
C HIS A 70 6.10 5.28 2.59
N VAL A 71 4.90 4.76 2.84
CA VAL A 71 3.70 5.46 2.39
C VAL A 71 3.57 6.65 3.35
N GLU A 72 4.00 7.84 2.91
CA GLU A 72 3.67 9.06 3.62
C GLU A 72 2.16 9.28 3.48
N GLY A 73 1.41 8.75 4.45
CA GLY A 73 -0.03 8.92 4.52
C GLY A 73 -0.73 7.72 5.15
N PRO A 74 -1.83 7.94 5.88
CA PRO A 74 -2.65 6.83 6.36
C PRO A 74 -3.11 5.97 5.17
N ALA A 75 -3.12 4.64 5.36
CA ALA A 75 -3.61 3.68 4.36
C ALA A 75 -5.12 3.78 4.07
N PHE A 76 -5.78 4.78 4.66
CA PHE A 76 -7.20 5.04 4.57
C PHE A 76 -7.44 6.55 4.46
N THR A 77 -8.44 6.93 3.69
CA THR A 77 -8.93 8.32 3.61
C THR A 77 -10.14 8.46 4.52
N ALA A 78 -10.22 9.54 5.29
CA ALA A 78 -11.42 9.84 6.07
C ALA A 78 -12.52 10.30 5.11
N ILE A 79 -13.62 9.54 5.06
CA ILE A 79 -14.84 9.94 4.32
C ILE A 79 -15.83 10.45 5.37
N SER A 80 -16.02 11.77 5.45
CA SER A 80 -17.17 12.35 6.15
C SER A 80 -18.38 12.24 5.25
N VAL A 81 -19.24 11.25 5.52
CA VAL A 81 -20.57 11.20 4.93
C VAL A 81 -21.44 12.17 5.74
N GLU A 82 -21.77 13.32 5.17
CA GLU A 82 -22.90 14.13 5.65
C GLU A 82 -24.19 13.37 5.35
N GLY A 83 -24.49 12.37 6.18
CA GLY A 83 -25.79 11.75 6.22
C GLY A 83 -26.73 12.70 6.95
N GLU A 84 -27.81 13.11 6.28
CA GLU A 84 -28.95 13.76 6.93
C GLU A 84 -29.24 13.03 8.24
N ALA A 85 -29.20 13.79 9.33
CA ALA A 85 -29.51 13.31 10.66
C ALA A 85 -30.93 12.72 10.66
N GLN A 86 -31.04 11.40 10.49
CA GLN A 86 -32.22 10.70 10.97
C GLN A 86 -32.16 10.79 12.48
N THR A 87 -32.97 11.71 13.02
CA THR A 87 -33.32 11.83 14.43
C THR A 87 -33.82 10.49 14.94
N ALA A 88 -32.89 9.67 15.44
CA ALA A 88 -33.22 8.62 16.38
C ALA A 88 -33.61 9.31 17.70
N VAL A 89 -34.90 9.25 18.03
CA VAL A 89 -35.47 9.80 19.25
C VAL A 89 -34.77 9.15 20.45
N ALA A 90 -33.96 9.95 21.17
CA ALA A 90 -33.36 9.54 22.44
C ALA A 90 -34.45 9.48 23.52
N PRO A 91 -34.47 8.45 24.40
CA PRO A 91 -35.30 8.47 25.60
C PRO A 91 -34.84 9.61 26.52
N HIS A 92 -35.78 10.39 27.02
CA HIS A 92 -35.51 11.53 27.89
C HIS A 92 -34.94 11.15 29.27
N ALA A 93 -34.01 12.02 29.71
CA ALA A 93 -33.68 12.45 31.08
C ALA A 93 -32.54 11.71 31.84
N PRO A 94 -31.85 12.37 32.81
CA PRO A 94 -31.97 13.75 33.27
C PRO A 94 -30.69 14.61 33.10
N SER A 95 -30.92 15.92 33.16
CA SER A 95 -29.96 17.01 33.36
C SER A 95 -28.85 16.66 34.37
N GLY A 96 -27.60 16.71 33.90
CA GLY A 96 -26.42 16.81 34.76
C GLY A 96 -25.44 15.65 34.59
N SER A 97 -24.57 15.72 33.58
CA SER A 97 -23.33 14.93 33.52
C SER A 97 -22.34 15.61 32.56
N PRO A 98 -21.03 15.55 32.83
CA PRO A 98 -20.05 16.50 32.32
C PRO A 98 -19.94 16.38 30.81
N SER A 99 -19.90 17.53 30.13
CA SER A 99 -19.65 17.66 28.68
C SER A 99 -18.20 17.32 28.34
N GLY A 100 -17.73 16.15 28.76
CA GLY A 100 -16.41 15.64 28.47
C GLY A 100 -16.47 14.61 27.36
N PHE A 101 -15.48 14.66 26.48
CA PHE A 101 -15.23 13.63 25.49
C PHE A 101 -14.02 12.82 25.93
N GLY A 102 -14.11 11.50 25.80
CA GLY A 102 -12.95 10.62 25.80
C GLY A 102 -12.25 10.72 24.45
N ARG A 103 -10.92 10.60 24.45
CA ARG A 103 -10.11 10.63 23.23
C ARG A 103 -9.22 9.40 23.18
N ILE A 104 -9.23 8.72 22.04
CA ILE A 104 -8.24 7.68 21.69
C ILE A 104 -7.33 8.26 20.62
N LEU A 105 -6.03 8.28 20.89
CA LEU A 105 -5.00 8.71 19.93
C LEU A 105 -4.41 7.48 19.26
N CYS A 106 -4.55 7.40 17.93
CA CYS A 106 -3.96 6.36 17.10
C CYS A 106 -3.13 7.03 15.98
N GLY A 107 -1.84 7.25 16.27
CA GLY A 107 -0.97 8.02 15.39
C GLY A 107 -1.48 9.46 15.23
N SER A 108 -1.82 9.85 14.00
CA SER A 108 -2.42 11.16 13.69
C SER A 108 -3.95 11.19 13.79
N VAL A 109 -4.59 10.05 14.05
CA VAL A 109 -6.05 9.96 14.15
C VAL A 109 -6.49 10.11 15.60
N THR A 110 -7.42 11.02 15.83
CA THR A 110 -8.09 11.19 17.12
C THR A 110 -9.52 10.69 16.99
N ILE A 111 -9.88 9.68 17.78
CA ILE A 111 -11.26 9.22 17.91
C ILE A 111 -11.84 9.83 19.17
N GLU A 112 -12.86 10.68 19.02
CA GLU A 112 -13.58 11.29 20.13
C GLU A 112 -14.90 10.56 20.38
N PHE A 113 -15.24 10.32 21.65
CA PHE A 113 -16.52 9.70 22.03
C PHE A 113 -17.06 10.35 23.31
N PRO A 114 -18.39 10.44 23.47
CA PRO A 114 -18.98 11.02 24.68
C PRO A 114 -18.66 10.15 25.90
N LEU A 115 -18.33 10.76 27.03
CA LEU A 115 -18.10 10.02 28.29
C LEU A 115 -19.36 9.31 28.82
N GLY A 116 -20.54 9.67 28.31
CA GLY A 116 -21.80 8.96 28.56
C GLY A 116 -22.03 7.72 27.70
N ILE A 117 -21.02 7.27 26.92
CA ILE A 117 -21.13 6.05 26.12
C ILE A 117 -21.44 4.84 27.03
N SER A 118 -22.37 3.99 26.58
CA SER A 118 -22.68 2.76 27.30
C SER A 118 -21.45 1.83 27.32
N GLN A 119 -21.27 1.07 28.41
CA GLN A 119 -20.18 0.09 28.49
C GLN A 119 -20.25 -0.93 27.33
N GLY A 120 -21.45 -1.31 26.90
CA GLY A 120 -21.64 -2.23 25.79
C GLY A 120 -21.13 -1.68 24.46
N ASP A 121 -21.36 -0.40 24.17
CA ASP A 121 -20.89 0.23 22.94
C ASP A 121 -19.39 0.54 22.98
N LEU A 122 -18.86 0.88 24.16
CA LEU A 122 -17.42 1.01 24.36
C LEU A 122 -16.68 -0.31 24.12
N MET A 123 -17.24 -1.44 24.58
CA MET A 123 -16.66 -2.76 24.35
C MET A 123 -16.66 -3.16 22.87
N LYS A 124 -17.70 -2.82 22.11
CA LYS A 124 -17.71 -3.01 20.65
C LYS A 124 -16.59 -2.21 19.98
N LEU A 125 -16.41 -0.96 20.39
CA LEU A 125 -15.35 -0.09 19.88
C LEU A 125 -13.95 -0.68 20.18
N MET A 126 -13.73 -1.21 21.40
CA MET A 126 -12.47 -1.85 21.76
C MET A 126 -12.23 -3.20 21.06
N GLN A 127 -13.27 -3.99 20.81
CA GLN A 127 -13.15 -5.26 20.08
C GLN A 127 -12.66 -5.07 18.65
N VAL A 128 -13.09 -4.00 17.96
CA VAL A 128 -12.61 -3.65 16.63
C VAL A 128 -11.13 -3.27 16.64
N VAL A 129 -10.67 -2.57 17.69
CA VAL A 129 -9.26 -2.19 17.85
C VAL A 129 -8.36 -3.40 18.12
N GLY A 130 -8.89 -4.48 18.72
CA GLY A 130 -8.14 -5.70 19.02
C GLY A 130 -8.00 -6.69 17.86
N GLN A 131 -8.74 -6.52 16.75
CA GLN A 131 -8.60 -7.35 15.56
C GLN A 131 -7.56 -6.74 14.61
N LEU A 132 -6.28 -6.87 14.98
CA LEU A 132 -5.19 -6.78 14.01
C LEU A 132 -5.24 -8.05 13.13
N GLN A 133 -5.62 -7.90 11.87
CA GLN A 133 -5.31 -8.87 10.81
C GLN A 133 -3.93 -8.61 10.21
#